data_AF-A0A958M9R5-F1
#
_entry.id   AF-A0A958M9R5-F1
#
_cell.length_a   1.000
_cell.length_b   1.000
_cell.length_c   1.000
_cell.angle_alpha   90.00
_cell.angle_beta   90.00
_cell.angle_gamma   90.00
#
_symmetry.space_group_name_H-M   'P 1'
#
loop_
_entity.id
_entity.type
_entity.pdbx_description
1 polymer ?
#
loop_
_entity_poly.entity_id
_entity_poly.type
_entity_poly.pdbx_seq_one_letter_code
_entity_poly.pdbx_strand_id
1 'polypeptide(L)'
;MKPKLKKFTEFGKGILPNEAKYLASICQFKDAEKIRIMERLVENALSEDQFKKFDPAIDKRKYTYIKGWIVKKLTAIDVDITIDRLMLLKKKILTDAITSDEEKAFLHYILNYKQIDHNFQ
;
A
#
# COMPACT_ATOMS: atom_id res chain seq x y z
N MET A 1 8.88 15.78 19.40
CA MET A 1 7.94 15.44 18.30
C MET A 1 6.83 14.55 18.86
N LYS A 2 5.55 14.77 18.53
CA LYS A 2 4.45 13.93 19.08
C LYS A 2 4.72 12.43 18.75
N PRO A 3 4.61 11.49 19.72
CA PRO A 3 5.04 10.10 19.54
C PRO A 3 4.37 9.36 18.37
N LYS A 4 3.16 9.74 17.99
CA LYS A 4 2.44 9.16 16.85
C LYS A 4 2.93 9.68 15.48
N LEU A 5 3.38 10.94 15.42
CA LEU A 5 3.98 11.49 14.19
C LEU A 5 5.33 10.81 13.90
N LYS A 6 6.06 10.40 14.95
CA LYS A 6 7.28 9.60 14.83
C LYS A 6 7.02 8.28 14.09
N LYS A 7 5.97 7.54 14.47
CA LYS A 7 5.57 6.29 13.78
C LYS A 7 5.20 6.48 12.31
N PHE A 8 4.56 7.60 11.96
CA PHE A 8 4.26 7.92 10.56
C PHE A 8 5.53 8.31 9.80
N THR A 9 6.43 9.04 10.45
CA THR A 9 7.72 9.44 9.88
C THR A 9 8.58 8.22 9.57
N GLU A 10 8.69 7.27 10.50
CA GLU A 10 9.37 6.00 10.31
C GLU A 10 8.73 5.19 9.17
N PHE A 11 7.40 5.13 9.12
CA PHE A 11 6.68 4.50 8.01
C PHE A 11 7.02 5.15 6.66
N GLY A 12 7.02 6.47 6.58
CA GLY A 12 7.29 7.18 5.33
C GLY A 12 8.73 7.03 4.83
N LYS A 13 9.69 6.75 5.73
CA LYS A 13 11.07 6.42 5.35
C LYS A 13 11.23 5.03 4.72
N GLY A 14 10.26 4.14 4.93
CA GLY A 14 10.27 2.79 4.35
C GLY A 14 9.65 2.73 2.96
N ILE A 15 9.05 3.81 2.45
CA ILE A 15 8.42 3.85 1.12
C ILE A 15 9.50 4.00 0.06
N LEU A 16 9.50 3.09 -0.92
CA LEU A 16 10.46 3.10 -2.02
C LEU A 16 10.07 4.11 -3.12
N PRO A 17 11.03 4.60 -3.92
CA PRO A 17 10.76 5.56 -4.99
C PRO A 17 9.68 5.10 -5.98
N ASN A 18 9.70 3.82 -6.37
CA ASN A 18 8.73 3.26 -7.32
C ASN A 18 7.33 3.13 -6.71
N GLU A 19 7.24 2.73 -5.44
CA GLU A 19 5.99 2.71 -4.68
C GLU A 19 5.40 4.12 -4.56
N ALA A 20 6.25 5.11 -4.28
CA ALA A 20 5.83 6.51 -4.20
C ALA A 20 5.27 7.03 -5.53
N LYS A 21 5.91 6.70 -6.67
CA LYS A 21 5.41 7.06 -8.01
C LYS A 21 4.04 6.42 -8.29
N TYR A 22 3.89 5.14 -7.95
CA TYR A 22 2.61 4.45 -8.07
C TYR A 22 1.53 5.07 -7.18
N LEU A 23 1.85 5.37 -5.91
CA LEU A 23 0.90 6.00 -5.00
C LEU A 23 0.49 7.39 -5.50
N ALA A 24 1.41 8.14 -6.11
CA ALA A 24 1.12 9.44 -6.71
C ALA A 24 0.17 9.34 -7.91
N SER A 25 0.33 8.34 -8.79
CA SER A 25 -0.51 8.20 -9.98
C SER A 25 -1.96 7.82 -9.67
N ILE A 26 -2.19 7.09 -8.58
CA ILE A 26 -3.54 6.64 -8.17
C ILE A 26 -4.20 7.53 -7.10
N CYS A 27 -3.47 8.50 -6.55
CA CYS A 27 -3.96 9.35 -5.46
C CYS A 27 -5.01 10.33 -5.98
N GLN A 28 -6.23 10.26 -5.44
CA GLN A 28 -7.34 11.17 -5.78
C GLN A 28 -7.95 11.82 -4.54
N PHE A 29 -7.11 12.21 -3.57
CA PHE A 29 -7.60 12.92 -2.39
C PHE A 29 -8.12 14.31 -2.76
N LYS A 30 -9.29 14.68 -2.22
CA LYS A 30 -9.88 16.03 -2.36
C LYS A 30 -9.52 16.97 -1.22
N ASP A 31 -9.08 16.42 -0.09
CA ASP A 31 -8.73 17.18 1.12
C ASP A 31 -7.31 17.73 1.00
N ALA A 32 -7.17 19.05 1.07
CA ALA A 32 -5.89 19.75 0.89
C ALA A 32 -4.80 19.29 1.86
N GLU A 33 -5.15 18.98 3.12
CA GLU A 33 -4.15 18.49 4.09
C GLU A 33 -3.72 17.06 3.75
N LYS A 34 -4.64 16.22 3.26
CA LYS A 34 -4.27 14.86 2.82
C LYS A 34 -3.38 14.88 1.58
N ILE A 35 -3.68 15.77 0.63
CA ILE A 35 -2.84 15.98 -0.55
C ILE A 35 -1.44 16.40 -0.12
N ARG A 36 -1.31 17.40 0.76
CA ARG A 36 -0.02 17.86 1.29
C ARG A 36 0.79 16.76 1.98
N ILE A 37 0.13 15.88 2.74
CA ILE A 37 0.82 14.74 3.37
C ILE A 37 1.36 13.79 2.29
N MET A 38 0.57 13.50 1.24
CA MET A 38 1.00 12.61 0.15
C MET A 38 2.12 13.21 -0.68
N GLU A 39 2.02 14.48 -1.06
CA GLU A 39 3.09 15.17 -1.80
C GLU A 39 4.38 15.15 -1.01
N ARG A 40 4.33 15.47 0.30
CA ARG A 40 5.49 15.40 1.18
C ARG A 40 6.08 13.99 1.25
N LEU A 41 5.24 12.96 1.30
CA LEU A 41 5.67 11.57 1.34
C LEU A 41 6.40 11.20 0.04
N VAL A 42 5.82 11.56 -1.11
CA VAL A 42 6.38 11.28 -2.43
C VAL A 42 7.69 12.03 -2.61
N GLU A 43 7.74 13.31 -2.28
CA GLU A 43 8.98 14.10 -2.29
C GLU A 43 10.08 13.43 -1.46
N ASN A 44 9.76 13.00 -0.23
CA ASN A 44 10.72 12.37 0.66
C ASN A 44 11.22 11.01 0.16
N ALA A 45 10.37 10.25 -0.53
CA ALA A 45 10.74 8.94 -1.09
C ALA A 45 11.55 9.07 -2.40
N LEU A 46 11.37 10.16 -3.14
CA LEU A 46 12.11 10.45 -4.37
C LEU A 46 13.42 11.21 -4.13
N SER A 47 13.55 11.88 -2.98
CA SER A 47 14.74 12.64 -2.63
C SER A 47 15.77 11.75 -1.94
N GLU A 48 16.94 11.57 -2.56
CA GLU A 48 18.02 10.76 -1.98
C GLU A 48 18.67 11.40 -0.75
N ASP A 49 18.70 12.75 -0.68
CA ASP A 49 19.60 13.45 0.23
C ASP A 49 18.94 14.18 1.42
N GLN A 50 17.63 14.49 1.37
CA GLN A 50 16.99 15.30 2.42
C GLN A 50 15.55 14.91 2.75
N PHE A 51 15.40 14.13 3.81
CA PHE A 51 14.09 13.85 4.40
C PHE A 51 13.50 15.10 5.07
N LYS A 52 12.41 15.63 4.51
CA LYS A 52 11.70 16.79 5.06
C LYS A 52 10.68 16.33 6.12
N LYS A 53 10.62 17.06 7.25
CA LYS A 53 9.69 16.73 8.35
C LYS A 53 8.23 16.91 7.93
N PHE A 54 7.37 16.03 8.42
CA PHE A 54 5.92 16.15 8.29
C PHE A 54 5.36 17.25 9.19
N ASP A 55 4.27 17.89 8.75
CA ASP A 55 3.65 19.01 9.44
C ASP A 55 2.94 18.56 10.74
N PRO A 56 3.37 19.04 11.93
CA PRO A 56 2.77 18.67 13.20
C PRO A 56 1.41 19.34 13.49
N ALA A 57 1.00 20.34 12.69
CA ALA A 57 -0.27 21.04 12.82
C ALA A 57 -1.44 20.26 12.22
N ILE A 58 -1.19 19.41 11.23
CA ILE A 58 -2.23 18.59 10.58
C ILE A 58 -2.81 17.56 11.57
N ASP A 59 -4.13 17.32 11.50
CA ASP A 59 -4.83 16.35 12.35
C ASP A 59 -4.22 14.95 12.22
N LYS A 60 -3.88 14.35 13.37
CA LYS A 60 -3.40 12.97 13.51
C LYS A 60 -4.27 11.94 12.77
N ARG A 61 -5.58 12.14 12.70
CA ARG A 61 -6.54 11.23 12.06
C ARG A 61 -6.27 11.15 10.55
N LYS A 62 -5.82 12.24 9.94
CA LYS A 62 -5.45 12.27 8.51
C LYS A 62 -4.20 11.45 8.24
N TYR A 63 -3.17 11.55 9.10
CA TYR A 63 -1.99 10.68 9.01
C TYR A 63 -2.33 9.20 9.15
N THR A 64 -3.18 8.84 10.12
CA THR A 64 -3.62 7.44 10.28
C THR A 64 -4.39 6.93 9.07
N TYR A 65 -5.31 7.75 8.54
CA TYR A 65 -6.08 7.42 7.35
C TYR A 65 -5.18 7.18 6.14
N ILE A 66 -4.24 8.10 5.88
CA ILE A 66 -3.31 8.00 4.74
C ILE A 66 -2.42 6.78 4.87
N LYS A 67 -1.87 6.52 6.07
CA LYS A 67 -1.09 5.31 6.32
C LYS A 67 -1.89 4.05 5.98
N GLY A 68 -3.13 3.96 6.45
CA GLY A 68 -4.00 2.81 6.17
C GLY A 68 -4.32 2.66 4.69
N TRP A 69 -4.54 3.78 3.99
CA TRP A 69 -4.78 3.78 2.55
C TRP A 69 -3.55 3.30 1.77
N ILE A 70 -2.35 3.79 2.10
CA ILE A 70 -1.09 3.38 1.45
C ILE A 70 -0.86 1.88 1.63
N VAL A 71 -0.91 1.40 2.88
CA VAL A 71 -0.71 -0.04 3.18
C VAL A 71 -1.68 -0.88 2.37
N LYS A 72 -2.98 -0.52 2.36
CA LYS A 72 -3.98 -1.25 1.59
C LYS A 72 -3.66 -1.30 0.09
N LYS A 73 -3.14 -0.21 -0.47
CA LYS A 73 -2.81 -0.12 -1.90
C LYS A 73 -1.56 -0.88 -2.28
N LEU A 74 -0.49 -0.78 -1.47
CA LEU A 74 0.75 -1.51 -1.72
C LEU A 74 0.56 -3.02 -1.50
N THR A 75 -0.08 -3.43 -0.40
CA THR A 75 -0.38 -4.85 -0.15
C THR A 75 -1.27 -5.49 -1.23
N ALA A 76 -2.08 -4.70 -1.94
CA ALA A 76 -2.91 -5.22 -3.02
C ALA A 76 -2.12 -5.51 -4.32
N ILE A 77 -0.98 -4.86 -4.52
CA ILE A 77 -0.10 -5.08 -5.68
C ILE A 77 1.15 -5.89 -5.33
N ASP A 78 1.37 -6.15 -4.05
CA ASP A 78 2.50 -6.91 -3.54
C ASP A 78 2.46 -8.34 -4.10
N VAL A 79 3.42 -8.62 -4.97
CA VAL A 79 3.54 -9.89 -5.68
C VAL A 79 3.89 -11.01 -4.71
N ASP A 80 4.69 -10.75 -3.69
CA ASP A 80 5.12 -11.77 -2.72
C ASP A 80 3.93 -12.25 -1.91
N ILE A 81 3.09 -11.32 -1.42
CA ILE A 81 1.85 -11.65 -0.70
C ILE A 81 0.89 -12.43 -1.60
N THR A 82 0.85 -12.10 -2.89
CA THR A 82 0.02 -12.81 -3.86
C THR A 82 0.53 -14.24 -4.09
N ILE A 83 1.84 -14.42 -4.23
CA ILE A 83 2.48 -15.73 -4.37
C ILE A 83 2.22 -16.59 -3.12
N ASP A 84 2.39 -16.04 -1.92
CA ASP A 84 2.14 -16.76 -0.67
C ASP A 84 0.70 -17.28 -0.58
N ARG A 85 -0.28 -16.44 -0.97
CA ARG A 85 -1.69 -16.84 -1.03
C ARG A 85 -1.92 -17.96 -2.04
N LEU A 86 -1.32 -17.86 -3.23
CA LEU A 86 -1.43 -18.89 -4.26
C LEU A 86 -0.80 -20.22 -3.81
N MET A 87 0.35 -20.17 -3.12
CA MET A 87 1.02 -21.36 -2.58
C MET A 87 0.20 -22.03 -1.48
N LEU A 88 -0.36 -21.24 -0.55
CA LEU A 88 -1.26 -21.76 0.48
C LEU A 88 -2.49 -22.43 -0.13
N LEU A 89 -3.09 -21.80 -1.14
CA LEU A 89 -4.25 -22.35 -1.83
C LEU A 89 -3.90 -23.64 -2.57
N LYS A 90 -2.79 -23.66 -3.30
CA LYS A 90 -2.28 -24.87 -3.97
C LYS A 90 -2.14 -26.01 -2.99
N LYS A 91 -1.56 -25.75 -1.81
CA LYS A 91 -1.46 -26.76 -0.74
C LYS A 91 -2.83 -27.30 -0.34
N LYS A 92 -3.81 -26.42 -0.11
CA LYS A 92 -5.17 -26.81 0.28
C LYS A 92 -5.88 -27.65 -0.78
N ILE A 93 -5.72 -27.31 -2.06
CA ILE A 93 -6.27 -28.10 -3.17
C ILE A 93 -5.65 -29.49 -3.20
N LEU A 94 -4.32 -29.59 -3.07
CA LEU A 94 -3.62 -30.87 -3.09
C LEU A 94 -3.97 -31.78 -1.90
N THR A 95 -4.33 -31.19 -0.76
CA THR A 95 -4.71 -31.93 0.45
C THR A 95 -6.22 -32.09 0.61
N ASP A 96 -7.03 -31.71 -0.39
CA ASP A 96 -8.49 -31.70 -0.33
C ASP A 96 -9.06 -30.97 0.91
N ALA A 97 -8.38 -29.89 1.32
CA ALA A 97 -8.68 -29.10 2.51
C ALA A 97 -9.24 -27.71 2.18
N ILE A 98 -9.56 -27.46 0.91
CA ILE A 98 -10.16 -26.22 0.44
C ILE A 98 -11.65 -26.20 0.76
N THR A 99 -12.15 -25.08 1.30
CA THR A 99 -13.58 -24.91 1.56
C THR A 99 -14.28 -24.30 0.34
N SER A 100 -15.60 -24.51 0.22
CA SER A 100 -16.38 -23.94 -0.89
C SER A 100 -16.31 -22.42 -0.98
N ASP A 101 -16.22 -21.72 0.16
CA ASP A 101 -16.09 -20.26 0.19
C ASP A 101 -14.73 -19.80 -0.34
N GLU A 102 -13.66 -20.51 -0.01
CA GLU A 102 -12.31 -20.23 -0.49
C GLU A 102 -12.19 -20.47 -2.00
N GLU A 103 -12.79 -21.55 -2.48
CA GLU A 103 -12.84 -21.88 -3.91
C GLU A 103 -13.62 -20.82 -4.70
N LYS A 104 -14.78 -20.39 -4.19
CA LYS A 104 -15.57 -19.31 -4.81
C LYS A 104 -14.80 -18.00 -4.87
N ALA A 105 -14.11 -17.62 -3.79
CA ALA A 105 -13.28 -16.43 -3.75
C ALA A 105 -12.11 -16.51 -4.75
N PHE A 106 -11.51 -17.69 -4.90
CA PHE A 106 -10.44 -17.93 -5.86
C PHE A 106 -10.90 -17.83 -7.31
N LEU A 107 -12.04 -18.44 -7.66
CA LEU A 107 -12.61 -18.34 -9.00
C LEU A 107 -12.92 -16.88 -9.35
N HIS A 108 -13.46 -16.12 -8.40
CA HIS A 108 -13.68 -14.69 -8.57
C HIS A 108 -12.36 -13.92 -8.79
N TYR A 109 -11.31 -14.27 -8.04
CA TYR A 109 -9.99 -13.69 -8.21
C TYR A 109 -9.40 -13.97 -9.60
N ILE A 110 -9.43 -15.22 -10.08
CA ILE A 110 -8.94 -15.59 -11.43
C ILE A 110 -9.66 -14.79 -12.51
N LEU A 111 -10.98 -14.69 -12.43
CA LEU A 111 -11.79 -13.97 -13.43
C LEU A 111 -11.39 -12.49 -13.52
N ASN A 112 -11.02 -11.87 -12.40
CA ASN A 112 -10.64 -10.46 -12.32
C ASN A 112 -9.14 -10.19 -12.55
N TYR A 113 -8.30 -11.22 -12.57
CA TYR A 113 -6.83 -11.09 -12.62
C TYR A 113 -6.28 -10.49 -13.93
N LYS A 114 -7.08 -10.42 -15.00
CA LYS A 114 -6.64 -9.90 -16.32
C LYS A 114 -6.25 -8.41 -16.36
N GLN A 115 -6.34 -7.68 -15.25
CA GLN A 115 -6.18 -6.21 -15.16
C GLN A 115 -4.96 -5.80 -14.30
N ILE A 116 -3.79 -6.41 -14.50
CA ILE A 116 -2.56 -5.98 -13.81
C ILE A 116 -1.72 -5.14 -14.79
N ASP A 117 -1.96 -3.83 -14.79
CA ASP A 117 -1.28 -2.84 -15.64
C ASP A 117 0.11 -2.41 -15.11
N HIS A 118 0.58 -2.96 -13.99
CA HIS A 118 1.82 -2.52 -13.34
C HIS A 118 2.74 -3.69 -12.99
N ASN A 119 3.39 -4.26 -14.01
CA ASN A 119 4.66 -4.92 -13.79
C ASN A 119 5.74 -3.83 -13.77
N PHE A 120 6.30 -3.55 -12.59
CA PHE A 120 7.44 -2.65 -12.47
C PHE A 120 8.64 -3.31 -13.19
N GLN A 121 9.01 -2.76 -14.34
CA GLN A 121 10.30 -2.99 -15.02
C GLN A 121 11.36 -2.05 -14.47
#